data_AF-A0A7G9FR54-F1
#
_entry.id   AF-A0A7G9FR54-F1
#
_cell.length_a   1.000
_cell.length_b   1.000
_cell.length_c   1.000
_cell.angle_alpha   90.00
_cell.angle_beta   90.00
_cell.angle_gamma   90.00
#
_symmetry.space_group_name_H-M   'P 1'
#
loop_
_entity.id
_entity.type
_entity.pdbx_description
1 polymer ?
#
loop_
_entity_poly.entity_id
_entity_poly.type
_entity_poly.pdbx_seq_one_letter_code
_entity_poly.pdbx_strand_id
1 'polypeptide(L)' 'MEQKNISQYKLLKSGIDNRTLDSLKKGKNITMLTLNKLCNILECTPNDIVTFK' A
#
# COMPACT_ATOMS: atom_id res chain seq x y z
N MET A 1 4.31 6.09 -1.17
CA MET A 1 3.25 6.75 -1.97
C MET A 1 3.75 8.04 -2.59
N GLU A 2 4.19 8.98 -1.75
CA GLU A 2 4.70 10.30 -2.16
C GLU A 2 5.84 10.23 -3.16
N GLN A 3 6.83 9.36 -2.93
CA GLN A 3 7.94 9.11 -3.86
C GLN A 3 7.50 8.73 -5.29
N LYS A 4 6.32 8.10 -5.45
CA LYS A 4 5.76 7.71 -6.75
C LYS A 4 4.64 8.64 -7.23
N ASN A 5 4.39 9.76 -6.55
CA ASN A 5 3.30 10.70 -6.83
C ASN A 5 1.91 10.03 -6.96
N ILE A 6 1.66 8.99 -6.17
CA ILE A 6 0.39 8.25 -6.19
C ILE A 6 -0.56 8.81 -5.13
N SER A 7 -1.71 9.32 -5.60
CA SER A 7 -2.78 9.83 -4.73
C SER A 7 -3.57 8.69 -4.09
N GLN A 8 -4.20 8.98 -2.95
CA GLN A 8 -5.12 8.03 -2.31
C GLN A 8 -6.27 7.60 -3.22
N TYR A 9 -6.78 8.54 -4.01
CA TYR A 9 -7.84 8.27 -4.98
C TYR A 9 -7.43 7.22 -6.01
N LYS A 10 -6.17 7.26 -6.50
CA LYS A 10 -5.65 6.26 -7.43
C LYS A 10 -5.64 4.86 -6.80
N LEU A 11 -5.28 4.74 -5.52
CA LEU A 11 -5.28 3.46 -4.79
C LEU A 11 -6.71 2.92 -4.61
N LEU A 12 -7.66 3.79 -4.27
CA LEU A 12 -9.09 3.44 -4.16
C LEU A 12 -9.61 2.88 -5.49
N LYS A 13 -9.34 3.58 -6.60
CA LYS A 13 -9.72 3.09 -7.95
C LYS A 13 -9.01 1.81 -8.36
N SER A 14 -7.85 1.52 -7.80
CA SER A 14 -7.07 0.32 -8.10
C SER A 14 -7.39 -0.85 -7.16
N GLY A 15 -8.40 -0.73 -6.30
CA GLY A 15 -8.93 -1.84 -5.48
C GLY A 15 -8.34 -1.94 -4.07
N ILE A 16 -7.67 -0.90 -3.57
CA ILE A 16 -7.35 -0.76 -2.14
C ILE A 16 -8.49 0.01 -1.48
N ASP A 17 -9.26 -0.62 -0.59
CA ASP A 17 -10.39 0.03 0.08
C ASP A 17 -9.94 1.08 1.13
N ASN A 18 -10.86 1.94 1.53
CA ASN A 18 -10.58 3.04 2.45
C ASN A 18 -10.18 2.56 3.87
N ARG A 19 -10.69 1.41 4.32
CA ARG A 19 -10.33 0.84 5.63
C ARG A 19 -8.88 0.36 5.62
N THR A 20 -8.44 -0.23 4.50
CA THR A 20 -7.05 -0.62 4.28
C THR A 20 -6.13 0.61 4.26
N LEU A 21 -6.52 1.69 3.57
CA LEU A 21 -5.75 2.95 3.57
C LEU A 21 -5.64 3.59 4.96
N ASP A 22 -6.73 3.62 5.71
CA ASP A 22 -6.74 4.14 7.09
C ASP A 22 -5.83 3.30 8.01
N SER A 23 -5.84 1.98 7.85
CA SER A 23 -4.97 1.06 8.60
C SER A 23 -3.49 1.29 8.29
N LEU A 24 -3.14 1.48 7.01
CA LEU A 24 -1.78 1.81 6.57
C LEU A 24 -1.31 3.14 7.18
N LYS A 25 -2.14 4.19 7.17
CA LYS A 25 -1.81 5.50 7.77
C LYS A 25 -1.55 5.41 9.27
N LYS A 26 -2.25 4.52 9.96
CA LYS A 26 -2.11 4.30 11.41
C LYS A 26 -0.98 3.33 11.76
N GLY A 27 -0.19 2.88 10.77
CA GLY A 27 0.90 1.93 10.99
C GLY A 27 0.44 0.56 11.47
N LYS A 28 -0.80 0.15 11.15
CA LYS A 28 -1.30 -1.18 11.51
C LYS A 28 -0.69 -2.25 10.61
N ASN A 29 -0.66 -3.48 11.13
CA ASN A 29 -0.25 -4.65 10.38
C ASN A 29 -1.12 -4.85 9.12
N ILE A 30 -0.51 -5.39 8.08
CA ILE A 30 -1.17 -5.76 6.83
C ILE A 30 -0.99 -7.24 6.52
N THR A 31 -1.85 -7.77 5.66
CA THR A 31 -1.72 -9.14 5.16
C THR A 31 -0.79 -9.18 3.94
N MET A 32 -0.26 -10.37 3.62
CA MET A 32 0.50 -10.59 2.39
C MET A 32 -0.32 -10.31 1.12
N LEU A 33 -1.65 -10.49 1.18
CA LEU A 33 -2.54 -10.13 0.09
C LEU A 33 -2.55 -8.60 -0.15
N THR A 34 -2.64 -7.81 0.92
CA THR A 34 -2.57 -6.34 0.83
C THR A 34 -1.20 -5.89 0.32
N LEU A 35 -0.12 -6.52 0.81
CA LEU A 35 1.24 -6.25 0.34
C LEU A 35 1.37 -6.51 -1.17
N ASN A 36 0.92 -7.65 -1.66
CA ASN A 36 0.93 -8.00 -3.08
C ASN A 36 0.15 -6.99 -3.93
N LYS A 37 -1.05 -6.57 -3.48
CA LYS A 37 -1.83 -5.54 -4.17
C LYS A 37 -1.08 -4.20 -4.26
N LEU A 38 -0.48 -3.77 -3.15
CA LEU A 38 0.31 -2.54 -3.13
C LEU A 38 1.50 -2.63 -4.10
N CYS A 39 2.23 -3.74 -4.10
CA CYS A 39 3.33 -3.98 -5.03
C CYS A 39 2.89 -3.89 -6.50
N ASN A 40 1.75 -4.49 -6.85
CA ASN A 40 1.22 -4.43 -8.21
C ASN A 40 0.81 -3.00 -8.62
N ILE A 41 0.22 -2.22 -7.72
CA ILE A 41 -0.22 -0.84 -8.02
C ILE A 41 0.95 0.14 -8.05
N LEU A 42 1.92 -0.07 -7.16
CA LEU A 42 3.07 0.80 -7.01
C LEU A 42 4.24 0.39 -7.91
N GLU A 43 4.14 -0.72 -8.65
CA GLU A 43 5.24 -1.30 -9.43
C GLU A 43 6.51 -1.42 -8.56
N CYS A 44 6.41 -2.19 -7.48
CA CYS A 44 7.49 -2.38 -6.53
C CYS A 44 7.56 -3.82 -6.03
N THR A 45 8.59 -4.13 -5.27
CA THR A 45 8.77 -5.40 -4.58
C THR A 45 8.35 -5.27 -3.11
N PRO A 46 8.08 -6.39 -2.41
CA PRO A 46 7.76 -6.37 -0.97
C PRO A 46 8.80 -5.62 -0.12
N ASN A 47 10.08 -5.72 -0.47
CA ASN A 47 11.19 -5.07 0.24
C ASN A 47 11.13 -3.54 0.14
N ASP A 48 10.42 -2.98 -0.83
CA ASP A 48 10.21 -1.53 -0.96
C ASP A 48 9.11 -1.02 -0.01
N ILE A 49 8.33 -1.93 0.60
CA ILE A 49 7.21 -1.59 1.48
C ILE A 49 7.50 -1.96 2.94
N VAL A 50 8.10 -3.12 3.19
CA VAL A 50 8.39 -3.60 4.54
C VAL A 50 9.85 -3.40 4.89
N THR A 51 10.11 -3.05 6.15
CA THR A 51 11.47 -3.00 6.72
C THR A 51 11.48 -3.84 7.98
N PHE A 52 12.59 -4.55 8.19
CA PHE A 52 12.85 -5.29 9.43
C PHE A 52 13.82 -4.47 10.26
N LYS A 53 13.57 -4.39 11.58
CA LYS A 53 14.49 -3.85 12.57
C LYS A 53 14.94 -4.98 13.48
#